data_AF-A0A2K5HPD2-F1
#
_entry.id   AF-A0A2K5HPD2-F1
#
_cell.length_a   1.000
_cell.length_b   1.000
_cell.length_c   1.000
_cell.angle_alpha   90.00
_cell.angle_beta   90.00
_cell.angle_gamma   90.00
#
_symmetry.space_group_name_H-M   'P 1'
#
loop_
_entity.id
_entity.type
_entity.pdbx_description
1 polymer ?
#
loop_
_entity_poly.entity_id
_entity_poly.type
_entity_poly.pdbx_seq_one_letter_code
_entity_poly.pdbx_strand_id
1 'polypeptide(L)'
;MLISNRLGYHRDVPDTRNAACKEKFYPPDLPAASVVICFYNEAFSALLRTVHSVIDRTPAHLLHEIILVDDDSDFDDLKAELDEYVQKYLPGKIKVIRNTKREGLIRGRMIGAAHATGLFAMNRQYFHELGQYDSGMDIWGGENLEISFRIWMCGGKLFIIPCSRVGHIFRKRRPYGSPEGQDTMTHNSLRLAHVWLDEYKEQYFSLRPDLKTKSYGNISERVELRKKLGCKSFKWYLDNIYPEMQISGPHAKPQQPIFVNRGPKRPKVLQRGRLCHLQTNKCLVAQGRPSQKGGLVVLRTCDYSDPNQIWIYNEEHELVLNSLLCLDMSETRSSDPPRLMKCHGSGGSQQWTFGKNNRLYQVSVGQCLRAVDPLGQKGSVAMAICDGSSSQQWHLEG
;
A
#
# COMPACT_ATOMS: atom_id res chain seq x y z
N MET A 1 -8.08 8.73 -10.04
CA MET A 1 -8.75 7.48 -10.48
C MET A 1 -9.56 7.57 -11.79
N LEU A 2 -9.55 8.73 -12.46
CA LEU A 2 -10.40 9.07 -13.62
C LEU A 2 -10.40 8.06 -14.79
N ILE A 3 -9.22 7.56 -15.17
CA ILE A 3 -9.10 6.61 -16.31
C ILE A 3 -9.74 5.27 -15.95
N SER A 4 -9.53 4.76 -14.74
CA SER A 4 -10.11 3.49 -14.29
C SER A 4 -11.64 3.54 -14.36
N ASN A 5 -12.26 4.63 -13.92
CA ASN A 5 -13.72 4.76 -13.91
C ASN A 5 -14.33 4.70 -15.33
N ARG A 6 -13.60 5.15 -16.36
CA ARG A 6 -14.07 5.12 -17.75
C ARG A 6 -13.92 3.76 -18.45
N LEU A 7 -13.13 2.84 -17.88
CA LEU A 7 -12.86 1.53 -18.47
C LEU A 7 -13.94 0.48 -18.16
N GLY A 8 -15.04 0.84 -17.48
CA GLY A 8 -16.08 -0.10 -17.03
C GLY A 8 -15.56 -1.12 -16.00
N TYR A 9 -16.32 -2.15 -15.66
CA TYR A 9 -15.84 -3.26 -14.81
C TYR A 9 -15.42 -4.49 -15.62
N HIS A 10 -16.06 -4.70 -16.77
CA HIS A 10 -15.73 -5.74 -17.73
C HIS A 10 -14.87 -5.12 -18.83
N ARG A 11 -13.66 -5.65 -19.01
CA ARG A 11 -12.80 -5.29 -20.13
C ARG A 11 -12.04 -6.52 -20.60
N ASP A 12 -11.71 -6.52 -21.87
CA ASP A 12 -10.79 -7.50 -22.43
C ASP A 12 -9.35 -7.22 -21.99
N VAL A 13 -8.60 -8.30 -21.82
CA VAL A 13 -7.18 -8.26 -21.46
C VAL A 13 -6.46 -9.19 -22.44
N PRO A 14 -5.43 -8.70 -23.14
CA PRO A 14 -4.71 -9.53 -24.11
C PRO A 14 -4.01 -10.69 -23.41
N ASP A 15 -4.08 -11.88 -24.02
CA ASP A 15 -3.35 -13.06 -23.54
C ASP A 15 -1.87 -12.93 -23.91
N THR A 16 -1.04 -12.66 -22.89
CA THR A 16 0.41 -12.50 -23.04
C THR A 16 1.19 -13.78 -22.75
N ARG A 17 0.50 -14.89 -22.45
CA ARG A 17 1.14 -16.17 -22.09
C ARG A 17 1.87 -16.76 -23.28
N ASN A 18 2.83 -17.65 -22.99
CA ASN A 18 3.46 -18.46 -24.03
C ASN A 18 2.40 -19.33 -24.73
N ALA A 19 2.51 -19.52 -26.05
CA ALA A 19 1.56 -20.30 -26.84
C ALA A 19 1.38 -21.74 -26.29
N ALA A 20 2.44 -22.35 -25.77
CA ALA A 20 2.39 -23.68 -25.16
C ALA A 20 1.46 -23.78 -23.93
N CYS A 21 1.08 -22.66 -23.30
CA CYS A 21 0.08 -22.66 -22.24
C CYS A 21 -1.33 -23.00 -22.73
N LYS A 22 -1.63 -22.76 -24.01
CA LYS A 22 -2.93 -23.09 -24.62
C LYS A 22 -3.08 -24.59 -24.89
N GLU A 23 -1.96 -25.30 -25.00
CA GLU A 23 -1.90 -26.74 -25.25
C GLU A 23 -1.93 -27.57 -23.95
N LYS A 24 -2.01 -26.90 -22.78
CA LYS A 24 -2.08 -27.59 -21.49
C LYS A 24 -3.48 -28.16 -21.26
N PHE A 25 -3.54 -29.46 -21.02
CA PHE A 25 -4.73 -30.15 -20.56
C PHE A 25 -4.67 -30.30 -19.04
N TYR A 26 -5.78 -29.99 -18.39
CA TYR A 26 -5.95 -30.12 -16.95
C TYR A 26 -7.06 -31.15 -16.66
N PRO A 27 -6.93 -31.97 -15.61
CA PRO A 27 -8.00 -32.84 -15.17
C PRO A 27 -9.28 -32.05 -14.85
N PRO A 28 -10.48 -32.62 -15.03
CA PRO A 28 -11.73 -31.93 -14.72
C PRO A 28 -12.02 -31.85 -13.21
N ASP A 29 -11.43 -32.74 -12.41
CA ASP A 29 -11.61 -32.89 -10.97
C ASP A 29 -10.68 -31.97 -10.16
N LEU A 30 -10.48 -30.75 -10.64
CA LEU A 30 -9.69 -29.77 -9.90
C LEU A 30 -10.44 -29.30 -8.64
N PRO A 31 -9.71 -29.03 -7.55
CA PRO A 31 -10.31 -28.50 -6.32
C PRO A 31 -10.94 -27.13 -6.55
N ALA A 32 -12.14 -26.92 -5.99
CA ALA A 32 -12.75 -25.59 -5.92
C ALA A 32 -12.00 -24.69 -4.94
N ALA A 33 -11.88 -23.40 -5.30
CA ALA A 33 -11.12 -22.40 -4.58
C ALA A 33 -11.99 -21.23 -4.09
N SER A 34 -11.70 -20.77 -2.86
CA SER A 34 -12.13 -19.50 -2.31
C SER A 34 -11.10 -18.41 -2.65
N VAL A 35 -11.54 -17.29 -3.21
CA VAL A 35 -10.68 -16.14 -3.52
C VAL A 35 -10.85 -15.07 -2.45
N VAL A 36 -9.81 -14.83 -1.66
CA VAL A 36 -9.81 -13.79 -0.62
C VAL A 36 -9.18 -12.51 -1.15
N ILE A 37 -9.93 -11.40 -1.14
CA ILE A 37 -9.49 -10.08 -1.57
C ILE A 37 -9.57 -9.14 -0.37
N CYS A 38 -8.41 -8.83 0.23
CA CYS A 38 -8.33 -7.83 1.29
C CYS A 38 -8.17 -6.44 0.68
N PHE A 39 -8.90 -5.45 1.19
CA PHE A 39 -8.84 -4.08 0.69
C PHE A 39 -8.94 -3.07 1.83
N TYR A 40 -8.32 -1.91 1.62
CA TYR A 40 -8.40 -0.74 2.49
C TYR A 40 -8.34 0.51 1.63
N ASN A 41 -9.40 1.33 1.60
CA ASN A 41 -9.50 2.54 0.78
C ASN A 41 -9.18 2.29 -0.71
N GLU A 42 -9.56 1.13 -1.24
CA GLU A 42 -9.35 0.80 -2.65
C GLU A 42 -10.32 1.57 -3.53
N ALA A 43 -9.90 1.92 -4.75
CA ALA A 43 -10.81 2.57 -5.69
C ALA A 43 -11.98 1.62 -6.02
N PHE A 44 -13.23 2.07 -5.86
CA PHE A 44 -14.42 1.25 -6.11
C PHE A 44 -14.38 0.56 -7.48
N SER A 45 -14.00 1.28 -8.54
CA SER A 45 -13.87 0.72 -9.89
C SER A 45 -12.75 -0.31 -10.05
N ALA A 46 -11.66 -0.19 -9.28
CA ALA A 46 -10.56 -1.15 -9.32
C ALA A 46 -10.92 -2.43 -8.54
N LEU A 47 -11.57 -2.28 -7.38
CA LEU A 47 -12.09 -3.39 -6.59
C LEU A 47 -13.09 -4.22 -7.40
N LEU A 48 -14.12 -3.58 -7.95
CA LEU A 48 -15.14 -4.29 -8.72
C LEU A 48 -14.60 -4.92 -10.02
N ARG A 49 -13.64 -4.28 -10.69
CA ARG A 49 -12.96 -4.89 -11.84
C ARG A 49 -12.18 -6.13 -11.45
N THR A 50 -11.59 -6.16 -10.25
CA THR A 50 -10.90 -7.37 -9.73
C THR A 50 -11.91 -8.48 -9.50
N VAL A 51 -13.03 -8.18 -8.83
CA VAL A 51 -14.12 -9.14 -8.56
C VAL A 51 -14.68 -9.71 -9.86
N HIS A 52 -15.09 -8.84 -10.79
CA HIS A 52 -15.63 -9.25 -12.09
C HIS A 52 -14.62 -10.02 -12.92
N SER A 53 -13.33 -9.64 -12.90
CA SER A 53 -12.30 -10.42 -13.59
C SER A 53 -12.14 -11.85 -13.04
N VAL A 54 -12.35 -12.06 -11.74
CA VAL A 54 -12.32 -13.41 -11.14
C VAL A 54 -13.53 -14.21 -11.62
N ILE A 55 -14.72 -13.61 -11.59
CA ILE A 55 -15.96 -14.26 -12.02
C ILE A 55 -15.91 -14.62 -13.51
N ASP A 56 -15.54 -13.66 -14.37
CA ASP A 56 -15.56 -13.81 -15.82
C ASP A 56 -14.52 -14.81 -16.35
N ARG A 57 -13.43 -15.05 -15.60
CA ARG A 57 -12.26 -15.82 -16.07
C ARG A 57 -11.99 -17.09 -15.26
N THR A 58 -12.86 -17.44 -14.31
CA THR A 58 -12.75 -18.68 -13.53
C THR A 58 -13.92 -19.59 -13.87
N PRO A 59 -13.69 -20.86 -14.25
CA PRO A 59 -14.76 -21.83 -14.46
C PRO A 59 -15.67 -21.93 -13.22
N ALA A 60 -16.99 -21.87 -13.42
CA ALA A 60 -17.94 -21.69 -12.33
C ALA A 60 -17.91 -22.79 -11.26
N HIS A 61 -17.52 -24.02 -11.63
CA HIS A 61 -17.37 -25.16 -10.72
C HIS A 61 -16.08 -25.10 -9.88
N LEU A 62 -15.09 -24.31 -10.29
CA LEU A 62 -13.84 -24.10 -9.57
C LEU A 62 -13.88 -22.87 -8.66
N LEU A 63 -14.82 -21.95 -8.87
CA LEU A 63 -15.00 -20.79 -8.01
C LEU A 63 -16.03 -21.10 -6.91
N HIS A 64 -15.53 -21.43 -5.72
CA HIS A 64 -16.35 -21.73 -4.55
C HIS A 64 -17.02 -20.46 -4.01
N GLU A 65 -16.22 -19.44 -3.71
CA GLU A 65 -16.67 -18.14 -3.21
C GLU A 65 -15.60 -17.06 -3.40
N ILE A 66 -16.00 -15.80 -3.32
CA ILE A 66 -15.12 -14.63 -3.22
C ILE A 66 -15.37 -13.97 -1.86
N ILE A 67 -14.31 -13.76 -1.08
CA ILE A 67 -14.38 -13.13 0.23
C ILE A 67 -13.71 -11.77 0.14
N LEU A 68 -14.49 -10.71 0.28
CA LEU A 68 -14.00 -9.34 0.34
C LEU A 68 -13.79 -8.97 1.81
N VAL A 69 -12.55 -8.70 2.20
CA VAL A 69 -12.20 -8.30 3.58
C VAL A 69 -11.89 -6.80 3.60
N ASP A 70 -12.83 -6.02 4.10
CA ASP A 70 -12.67 -4.57 4.36
C ASP A 70 -11.86 -4.37 5.64
N ASP A 71 -10.62 -3.92 5.50
CA ASP A 71 -9.71 -3.63 6.61
C ASP A 71 -9.93 -2.22 7.17
N ASP A 72 -11.18 -1.93 7.55
CA ASP A 72 -11.63 -0.67 8.16
C ASP A 72 -11.44 0.55 7.23
N SER A 73 -11.95 0.47 5.99
CA SER A 73 -11.87 1.56 5.01
C SER A 73 -12.63 2.82 5.46
N ASP A 74 -12.13 3.98 5.07
CA ASP A 74 -12.71 5.31 5.30
C ASP A 74 -13.68 5.74 4.19
N PHE A 75 -13.58 5.18 2.97
CA PHE A 75 -14.40 5.63 1.84
C PHE A 75 -15.85 5.13 1.94
N ASP A 76 -16.81 6.05 1.80
CA ASP A 76 -18.25 5.78 1.93
C ASP A 76 -18.78 4.80 0.88
N ASP A 77 -18.24 4.86 -0.34
CA ASP A 77 -18.60 3.97 -1.46
C ASP A 77 -18.23 2.49 -1.20
N LEU A 78 -17.27 2.24 -0.31
CA LEU A 78 -16.89 0.90 0.13
C LEU A 78 -17.78 0.35 1.26
N LYS A 79 -18.74 1.14 1.75
CA LYS A 79 -19.68 0.75 2.82
C LYS A 79 -21.00 0.28 2.23
N ALA A 80 -22.10 1.00 2.47
CA ALA A 80 -23.44 0.61 2.06
C ALA A 80 -23.55 0.39 0.54
N GLU A 81 -22.92 1.25 -0.27
CA GLU A 81 -22.96 1.14 -1.73
C GLU A 81 -22.34 -0.18 -2.23
N LEU A 82 -21.21 -0.62 -1.64
CA LEU A 82 -20.62 -1.93 -1.96
C LEU A 82 -21.56 -3.08 -1.58
N ASP A 83 -22.17 -3.02 -0.39
CA ASP A 83 -23.07 -4.08 0.08
C ASP A 83 -24.31 -4.20 -0.83
N GLU A 84 -24.91 -3.06 -1.18
CA GLU A 84 -26.03 -3.00 -2.13
C GLU A 84 -25.63 -3.51 -3.52
N TYR A 85 -24.46 -3.12 -4.01
CA TYR A 85 -23.96 -3.58 -5.30
C TYR A 85 -23.77 -5.10 -5.33
N VAL A 86 -23.13 -5.66 -4.30
CA VAL A 86 -22.91 -7.11 -4.20
C VAL A 86 -24.25 -7.86 -4.11
N GLN A 87 -25.18 -7.39 -3.28
CA GLN A 87 -26.48 -8.02 -3.14
C GLN A 87 -27.29 -8.00 -4.44
N LYS A 88 -27.25 -6.87 -5.16
CA LYS A 88 -28.05 -6.67 -6.38
C LYS A 88 -27.47 -7.37 -7.60
N TYR A 89 -26.15 -7.31 -7.80
CA TYR A 89 -25.52 -7.72 -9.06
C TYR A 89 -24.68 -8.99 -8.95
N LEU A 90 -24.28 -9.41 -7.75
CA LEU A 90 -23.37 -10.55 -7.54
C LEU A 90 -23.90 -11.54 -6.49
N PRO A 91 -25.17 -12.00 -6.59
CA PRO A 91 -25.78 -12.82 -5.55
C PRO A 91 -25.12 -14.21 -5.45
N GLY A 92 -24.96 -14.69 -4.21
CA GLY A 92 -24.73 -16.11 -3.90
C GLY A 92 -23.27 -16.60 -3.89
N LYS A 93 -22.30 -15.83 -4.41
CA LYS A 93 -20.87 -16.23 -4.38
C LYS A 93 -19.95 -15.27 -3.63
N ILE A 94 -20.43 -14.11 -3.20
CA ILE A 94 -19.60 -13.09 -2.57
C ILE A 94 -19.99 -12.91 -1.11
N LYS A 95 -18.98 -12.87 -0.24
CA LYS A 95 -19.11 -12.53 1.18
C LYS A 95 -18.28 -11.29 1.49
N VAL A 96 -18.89 -10.28 2.09
CA VAL A 96 -18.20 -9.08 2.57
C VAL A 96 -17.99 -9.22 4.08
N ILE A 97 -16.74 -9.10 4.51
CA ILE A 97 -16.31 -9.14 5.91
C ILE A 97 -15.74 -7.78 6.24
N ARG A 98 -16.20 -7.16 7.33
CA ARG A 98 -15.74 -5.84 7.77
C ARG A 98 -15.03 -5.94 9.11
N ASN A 99 -13.77 -5.50 9.14
CA ASN A 99 -13.03 -5.37 10.38
C ASN A 99 -13.55 -4.16 11.17
N THR A 100 -13.61 -4.27 12.48
CA THR A 100 -14.03 -3.17 13.39
C THR A 100 -12.90 -2.16 13.66
N LYS A 101 -11.68 -2.51 13.26
CA LYS A 101 -10.48 -1.67 13.36
C LYS A 101 -9.53 -2.05 12.23
N ARG A 102 -8.59 -1.15 11.92
CA ARG A 102 -7.53 -1.42 10.95
C ARG A 102 -6.53 -2.46 11.46
N GLU A 103 -6.67 -3.70 10.98
CA GLU A 103 -5.85 -4.87 11.36
C GLU A 103 -4.59 -5.01 10.51
N GLY A 104 -4.63 -4.54 9.27
CA GLY A 104 -3.54 -4.65 8.31
C GLY A 104 -3.68 -5.83 7.34
N LEU A 105 -2.87 -5.82 6.27
CA LEU A 105 -2.93 -6.83 5.20
C LEU A 105 -2.72 -8.25 5.72
N ILE A 106 -1.79 -8.42 6.66
CA ILE A 106 -1.41 -9.74 7.19
C ILE A 106 -2.57 -10.37 7.96
N ARG A 107 -3.14 -9.63 8.91
CA ARG A 107 -4.28 -10.07 9.70
C ARG A 107 -5.56 -10.15 8.87
N GLY A 108 -5.79 -9.20 7.96
CA GLY A 108 -6.89 -9.25 7.00
C GLY A 108 -6.89 -10.55 6.16
N ARG A 109 -5.71 -11.01 5.71
CA ARG A 109 -5.58 -12.31 5.03
C ARG A 109 -5.93 -13.49 5.93
N MET A 110 -5.50 -13.47 7.19
CA MET A 110 -5.83 -14.54 8.14
C MET A 110 -7.34 -14.57 8.47
N ILE A 111 -7.96 -13.40 8.63
CA ILE A 111 -9.41 -13.25 8.83
C ILE A 111 -10.17 -13.82 7.63
N GLY A 112 -9.78 -13.43 6.41
CA GLY A 112 -10.38 -13.96 5.20
C GLY A 112 -10.18 -15.47 5.05
N ALA A 113 -8.99 -15.99 5.36
CA ALA A 113 -8.72 -17.43 5.35
C ALA A 113 -9.52 -18.21 6.39
N ALA A 114 -9.80 -17.62 7.56
CA ALA A 114 -10.63 -18.24 8.59
C ALA A 114 -12.09 -18.39 8.15
N HIS A 115 -12.60 -17.43 7.36
CA HIS A 115 -13.97 -17.45 6.84
C HIS A 115 -14.10 -18.23 5.51
N ALA A 116 -13.00 -18.50 4.83
CA ALA A 116 -12.98 -19.33 3.63
C ALA A 116 -13.40 -20.76 3.95
N THR A 117 -14.27 -21.31 3.13
CA THR A 117 -14.77 -22.69 3.24
C THR A 117 -14.17 -23.62 2.17
N GLY A 118 -13.60 -23.07 1.08
CA GLY A 118 -12.86 -23.78 0.03
C GLY A 118 -11.33 -23.67 0.17
N LEU A 119 -10.60 -24.11 -0.87
CA LEU A 119 -9.14 -24.07 -0.94
C LEU A 119 -8.62 -22.71 -1.47
N PHE A 120 -7.33 -22.37 -1.31
CA PHE A 120 -6.71 -21.23 -2.02
C PHE A 120 -5.61 -21.76 -2.95
N ALA A 121 -4.79 -20.88 -3.53
CA ALA A 121 -3.56 -21.25 -4.24
C ALA A 121 -2.52 -22.00 -3.37
N MET A 122 -2.90 -22.34 -2.13
CA MET A 122 -2.26 -23.26 -1.23
C MET A 122 -3.39 -23.99 -0.46
N ASN A 123 -3.13 -25.22 -0.01
CA ASN A 123 -4.16 -26.01 0.65
C ASN A 123 -4.52 -25.39 2.02
N ARG A 124 -5.82 -25.31 2.34
CA ARG A 124 -6.30 -24.69 3.58
C ARG A 124 -5.76 -25.34 4.84
N GLN A 125 -5.88 -26.65 4.91
CA GLN A 125 -5.36 -27.41 6.04
C GLN A 125 -3.84 -27.20 6.17
N TYR A 126 -3.12 -27.23 5.06
CA TYR A 126 -1.67 -26.99 5.05
C TYR A 126 -1.27 -25.59 5.56
N PHE A 127 -2.03 -24.53 5.24
CA PHE A 127 -1.76 -23.19 5.79
C PHE A 127 -2.03 -23.08 7.29
N HIS A 128 -3.06 -23.77 7.79
CA HIS A 128 -3.31 -23.87 9.22
C HIS A 128 -2.19 -24.63 9.94
N GLU A 129 -1.75 -25.76 9.38
CA GLU A 129 -0.66 -26.58 9.92
C GLU A 129 0.69 -25.84 9.93
N LEU A 130 0.95 -25.03 8.91
CA LEU A 130 2.10 -24.14 8.86
C LEU A 130 1.98 -22.93 9.80
N GLY A 131 0.93 -22.82 10.61
CA GLY A 131 0.74 -21.75 11.58
C GLY A 131 0.45 -20.39 10.98
N GLN A 132 -0.24 -20.35 9.82
CA GLN A 132 -0.73 -19.13 9.15
C GLN A 132 0.34 -18.04 9.03
N TYR A 133 -0.03 -16.76 8.95
CA TYR A 133 0.98 -15.70 9.08
C TYR A 133 1.41 -15.50 10.53
N ASP A 134 2.61 -14.94 10.74
CA ASP A 134 3.02 -14.46 12.06
C ASP A 134 2.09 -13.32 12.53
N SER A 135 1.27 -13.62 13.54
CA SER A 135 0.27 -12.70 14.10
C SER A 135 0.89 -11.47 14.78
N GLY A 136 2.17 -11.51 15.13
CA GLY A 136 2.93 -10.38 15.66
C GLY A 136 3.52 -9.47 14.58
N MET A 137 3.32 -9.77 13.29
CA MET A 137 3.63 -8.84 12.21
C MET A 137 2.49 -7.84 11.98
N ASP A 138 2.87 -6.59 11.73
CA ASP A 138 1.92 -5.49 11.61
C ASP A 138 1.82 -4.97 10.19
N ILE A 139 0.58 -4.69 9.77
CA ILE A 139 0.17 -4.00 8.53
C ILE A 139 0.73 -4.61 7.24
N TRP A 140 2.00 -4.44 6.96
CA TRP A 140 2.64 -4.81 5.70
C TRP A 140 4.16 -4.93 5.86
N GLY A 141 4.74 -5.93 5.20
CA GLY A 141 6.17 -6.05 4.94
C GLY A 141 6.78 -7.27 5.62
N GLY A 142 7.64 -7.98 4.90
CA GLY A 142 8.37 -9.14 5.43
C GLY A 142 7.55 -10.44 5.46
N GLU A 143 6.22 -10.38 5.43
CA GLU A 143 5.35 -11.56 5.53
C GLU A 143 5.51 -12.52 4.35
N ASN A 144 5.82 -11.97 3.17
CA ASN A 144 6.05 -12.74 1.95
C ASN A 144 7.35 -13.55 2.02
N LEU A 145 8.42 -12.97 2.59
CA LEU A 145 9.67 -13.68 2.82
C LEU A 145 9.52 -14.70 3.95
N GLU A 146 8.82 -14.33 5.03
CA GLU A 146 8.61 -15.19 6.20
C GLU A 146 7.89 -16.48 5.81
N ILE A 147 6.78 -16.37 5.07
CA ILE A 147 6.05 -17.56 4.62
C ILE A 147 6.82 -18.35 3.57
N SER A 148 7.64 -17.70 2.73
CA SER A 148 8.48 -18.39 1.74
C SER A 148 9.55 -19.25 2.42
N PHE A 149 10.29 -18.66 3.38
CA PHE A 149 11.28 -19.40 4.17
C PHE A 149 10.63 -20.53 4.94
N ARG A 150 9.48 -20.27 5.59
CA ARG A 150 8.76 -21.30 6.32
C ARG A 150 8.31 -22.45 5.42
N ILE A 151 7.70 -22.18 4.26
CA ILE A 151 7.29 -23.23 3.32
C ILE A 151 8.49 -24.10 2.93
N TRP A 152 9.57 -23.50 2.46
CA TRP A 152 10.74 -24.26 2.01
C TRP A 152 11.44 -25.03 3.13
N MET A 153 11.71 -24.36 4.25
CA MET A 153 12.47 -24.95 5.36
C MET A 153 11.66 -26.00 6.12
N CYS A 154 10.33 -25.96 6.07
CA CYS A 154 9.45 -26.91 6.75
C CYS A 154 8.87 -27.98 5.79
N GLY A 155 9.54 -28.26 4.66
CA GLY A 155 9.24 -29.40 3.79
C GLY A 155 8.23 -29.15 2.67
N GLY A 156 7.76 -27.92 2.51
CA GLY A 156 6.91 -27.49 1.40
C GLY A 156 7.67 -27.13 0.14
N LYS A 157 6.93 -26.68 -0.87
CA LYS A 157 7.46 -26.20 -2.14
C LYS A 157 6.71 -24.95 -2.58
N LEU A 158 7.43 -24.01 -3.18
CA LEU A 158 6.87 -22.77 -3.71
C LEU A 158 7.11 -22.71 -5.23
N PHE A 159 6.05 -22.55 -6.01
CA PHE A 159 6.12 -22.53 -7.47
C PHE A 159 5.56 -21.24 -8.04
N ILE A 160 6.22 -20.74 -9.08
CA ILE A 160 5.65 -19.74 -9.99
C ILE A 160 5.14 -20.50 -11.20
N ILE A 161 3.84 -20.41 -11.49
CA ILE A 161 3.19 -21.12 -12.61
C ILE A 161 3.09 -20.17 -13.82
N PRO A 162 3.92 -20.30 -14.87
CA PRO A 162 3.99 -19.29 -15.94
C PRO A 162 2.70 -19.13 -16.76
N CYS A 163 1.87 -20.18 -16.78
CA CYS A 163 0.58 -20.21 -17.48
C CYS A 163 -0.59 -19.61 -16.68
N SER A 164 -0.37 -19.31 -15.40
CA SER A 164 -1.30 -18.55 -14.56
C SER A 164 -0.77 -17.13 -14.39
N ARG A 165 -1.45 -16.14 -14.98
CA ARG A 165 -1.03 -14.74 -14.96
C ARG A 165 -2.14 -13.85 -14.43
N VAL A 166 -1.79 -13.01 -13.47
CA VAL A 166 -2.67 -11.98 -12.90
C VAL A 166 -1.96 -10.64 -13.00
N GLY A 167 -2.62 -9.66 -13.63
CA GLY A 167 -2.11 -8.30 -13.71
C GLY A 167 -2.30 -7.56 -12.39
N HIS A 168 -1.26 -6.90 -11.90
CA HIS A 168 -1.33 -6.07 -10.69
C HIS A 168 -1.05 -4.61 -11.05
N ILE A 169 -1.83 -3.68 -10.50
CA ILE A 169 -1.61 -2.23 -10.68
C ILE A 169 -0.50 -1.80 -9.71
N PHE A 170 0.73 -1.73 -10.20
CA PHE A 170 1.86 -1.26 -9.40
C PHE A 170 1.77 0.24 -9.13
N ARG A 171 1.92 0.62 -7.86
CA ARG A 171 1.99 2.02 -7.41
C ARG A 171 3.46 2.41 -7.21
N LYS A 172 3.81 3.68 -7.45
CA LYS A 172 5.19 4.19 -7.25
C LYS A 172 5.59 4.22 -5.77
N ARG A 173 4.63 4.45 -4.87
CA ARG A 173 4.81 4.45 -3.42
C ARG A 173 3.70 3.69 -2.73
N ARG A 174 3.94 3.38 -1.45
CA ARG A 174 2.91 2.78 -0.60
C ARG A 174 1.82 3.81 -0.34
N PRO A 175 0.56 3.49 -0.65
CA PRO A 175 -0.55 4.42 -0.45
C PRO A 175 -0.88 4.65 1.04
N TYR A 176 -0.55 3.67 1.89
CA TYR A 176 -0.83 3.71 3.32
C TYR A 176 0.39 3.22 4.10
N GLY A 177 0.47 3.62 5.37
CA GLY A 177 1.41 3.03 6.34
C GLY A 177 0.70 2.82 7.67
N SER A 178 1.42 2.48 8.74
CA SER A 178 0.83 2.26 10.08
C SER A 178 -0.04 3.45 10.53
N PRO A 179 -1.20 3.20 11.18
CA PRO A 179 -2.03 4.24 11.80
C PRO A 179 -1.22 5.10 12.78
N GLU A 180 -0.33 4.47 13.54
CA GLU A 180 0.50 5.09 14.58
C GLU A 180 1.85 5.62 14.06
N GLY A 181 2.09 5.53 12.74
CA GLY A 181 3.34 6.00 12.15
C GLY A 181 4.56 5.10 12.43
N GLN A 182 4.37 3.94 13.05
CA GLN A 182 5.44 2.99 13.33
C GLN A 182 6.06 2.39 12.05
N ASP A 183 7.35 2.05 12.13
CA ASP A 183 8.10 1.37 11.08
C ASP A 183 7.83 -0.15 11.09
N THR A 184 6.67 -0.53 10.53
CA THR A 184 6.22 -1.93 10.49
C THR A 184 7.14 -2.81 9.67
N MET A 185 7.80 -2.28 8.63
CA MET A 185 8.68 -3.06 7.78
C MET A 185 9.91 -3.52 8.54
N THR A 186 10.54 -2.62 9.30
CA THR A 186 11.67 -2.97 10.16
C THR A 186 11.27 -3.97 11.24
N HIS A 187 10.16 -3.71 11.95
CA HIS A 187 9.64 -4.61 12.98
C HIS A 187 9.42 -6.04 12.45
N ASN A 188 8.67 -6.17 11.34
CA ASN A 188 8.37 -7.48 10.75
C ASN A 188 9.63 -8.17 10.20
N SER A 189 10.56 -7.39 9.62
CA SER A 189 11.81 -7.94 9.09
C SER A 189 12.70 -8.48 10.22
N LEU A 190 12.72 -7.82 11.38
CA LEU A 190 13.41 -8.32 12.58
C LEU A 190 12.78 -9.61 13.10
N ARG A 191 11.44 -9.68 13.18
CA ARG A 191 10.75 -10.92 13.57
C ARG A 191 11.14 -12.10 12.67
N LEU A 192 11.08 -11.89 11.36
CA LEU A 192 11.54 -12.88 10.38
C LEU A 192 13.01 -13.24 10.59
N ALA A 193 13.89 -12.24 10.74
CA ALA A 193 15.33 -12.45 10.85
C ALA A 193 15.69 -13.29 12.08
N HIS A 194 15.08 -12.98 13.22
CA HIS A 194 15.31 -13.70 14.47
C HIS A 194 14.75 -15.12 14.46
N VAL A 195 13.68 -15.39 13.71
CA VAL A 195 13.05 -16.73 13.64
C VAL A 195 13.68 -17.62 12.58
N TRP A 196 14.04 -17.08 11.40
CA TRP A 196 14.31 -17.89 10.20
C TRP A 196 15.73 -17.79 9.65
N LEU A 197 16.53 -16.76 9.98
CA LEU A 197 17.84 -16.55 9.36
C LEU A 197 19.02 -17.17 10.14
N ASP A 198 18.79 -17.80 11.29
CA ASP A 198 19.83 -18.42 12.12
C ASP A 198 21.03 -17.46 12.36
N GLU A 199 22.26 -17.90 12.10
CA GLU A 199 23.48 -17.08 12.16
C GLU A 199 23.59 -16.03 11.04
N TYR A 200 22.89 -16.21 9.93
CA TYR A 200 22.95 -15.31 8.77
C TYR A 200 22.30 -13.95 9.03
N LYS A 201 21.51 -13.81 10.10
CA LYS A 201 21.00 -12.50 10.55
C LYS A 201 22.12 -11.51 10.88
N GLU A 202 23.33 -11.97 11.23
CA GLU A 202 24.46 -11.06 11.47
C GLU A 202 24.87 -10.30 10.19
N GLN A 203 24.70 -10.91 9.01
CA GLN A 203 24.91 -10.23 7.72
C GLN A 203 23.84 -9.16 7.46
N TYR A 204 22.60 -9.42 7.89
CA TYR A 204 21.54 -8.42 7.86
C TYR A 204 21.87 -7.23 8.78
N PHE A 205 22.41 -7.51 9.98
CA PHE A 205 22.80 -6.47 10.91
C PHE A 205 24.10 -5.73 10.55
N SER A 206 25.02 -6.35 9.82
CA SER A 206 26.23 -5.66 9.35
C SER A 206 25.89 -4.54 8.35
N LEU A 207 24.85 -4.76 7.52
CA LEU A 207 24.32 -3.75 6.60
C LEU A 207 23.51 -2.66 7.32
N ARG A 208 22.87 -3.00 8.43
CA ARG A 208 22.02 -2.10 9.22
C ARG A 208 22.25 -2.25 10.72
N PRO A 209 23.38 -1.73 11.26
CA PRO A 209 23.72 -1.88 12.67
C PRO A 209 22.72 -1.24 13.63
N ASP A 210 22.00 -0.22 13.16
CA ASP A 210 20.93 0.48 13.91
C ASP A 210 19.75 -0.43 14.30
N LEU A 211 19.66 -1.61 13.70
CA LEU A 211 18.57 -2.55 13.95
C LEU A 211 18.83 -3.50 15.13
N LYS A 212 20.09 -3.64 15.59
CA LYS A 212 20.45 -4.57 16.68
C LYS A 212 19.74 -4.26 18.00
N THR A 213 19.45 -2.99 18.26
CA THR A 213 18.83 -2.50 19.50
C THR A 213 17.32 -2.27 19.37
N LYS A 214 16.73 -2.46 18.18
CA LYS A 214 15.31 -2.25 17.96
C LYS A 214 14.49 -3.44 18.48
N SER A 215 13.37 -3.13 19.12
CA SER A 215 12.40 -4.14 19.55
C SER A 215 11.69 -4.77 18.35
N TYR A 216 11.40 -6.06 18.47
CA TYR A 216 10.64 -6.86 17.50
C TYR A 216 9.51 -7.68 18.17
N GLY A 217 9.23 -7.39 19.45
CA GLY A 217 8.22 -8.07 20.24
C GLY A 217 8.54 -9.53 20.55
N ASN A 218 7.55 -10.25 21.07
CA ASN A 218 7.67 -11.67 21.42
C ASN A 218 7.58 -12.56 20.17
N ILE A 219 8.53 -13.49 20.01
CA ILE A 219 8.60 -14.45 18.90
C ILE A 219 8.58 -15.92 19.37
N SER A 220 8.37 -16.19 20.66
CA SER A 220 8.47 -17.54 21.24
C SER A 220 7.58 -18.56 20.51
N GLU A 221 6.32 -18.20 20.23
CA GLU A 221 5.38 -19.05 19.49
C GLU A 221 5.93 -19.44 18.10
N ARG A 222 6.57 -18.51 17.40
CA ARG A 222 7.14 -18.74 16.06
C ARG A 222 8.36 -19.65 16.10
N VAL A 223 9.20 -19.49 17.13
CA VAL A 223 10.36 -20.36 17.37
C VAL A 223 9.90 -21.77 17.74
N GLU A 224 8.88 -21.90 18.58
CA GLU A 224 8.28 -23.18 18.96
C GLU A 224 7.63 -23.87 17.77
N LEU A 225 6.90 -23.14 16.93
CA LEU A 225 6.33 -23.65 15.69
C LEU A 225 7.42 -24.23 14.77
N ARG A 226 8.52 -23.49 14.57
CA ARG A 226 9.67 -23.95 13.76
C ARG A 226 10.26 -25.26 14.30
N LYS A 227 10.37 -25.39 15.63
CA LYS A 227 10.82 -26.63 16.29
C LYS A 227 9.81 -27.76 16.09
N LYS A 228 8.52 -27.51 16.32
CA LYS A 228 7.42 -28.48 16.20
C LYS A 228 7.33 -29.07 14.80
N LEU A 229 7.51 -28.24 13.77
CA LEU A 229 7.49 -28.66 12.36
C LEU A 229 8.79 -29.35 11.90
N GLY A 230 9.82 -29.43 12.75
CA GLY A 230 11.10 -30.05 12.39
C GLY A 230 11.80 -29.36 11.22
N CYS A 231 11.65 -28.04 11.11
CA CYS A 231 12.15 -27.28 9.97
C CYS A 231 13.68 -27.28 9.89
N LYS A 232 14.21 -27.24 8.67
CA LYS A 232 15.64 -27.19 8.36
C LYS A 232 16.26 -25.83 8.73
N SER A 233 17.60 -25.77 8.71
CA SER A 233 18.36 -24.54 8.93
C SER A 233 18.32 -23.61 7.72
N PHE A 234 18.59 -22.34 7.92
CA PHE A 234 18.72 -21.38 6.83
C PHE A 234 19.90 -21.71 5.93
N LYS A 235 20.98 -22.26 6.50
CA LYS A 235 22.08 -22.84 5.71
C LYS A 235 21.57 -23.90 4.72
N TRP A 236 20.75 -24.84 5.17
CA TRP A 236 20.16 -25.85 4.28
C TRP A 236 19.34 -25.20 3.16
N TYR A 237 18.55 -24.15 3.47
CA TYR A 237 17.80 -23.41 2.45
C TYR A 237 18.72 -22.81 1.39
N LEU A 238 19.82 -22.17 1.79
CA LEU A 238 20.77 -21.61 0.84
C LEU A 238 21.46 -22.70 0.02
N ASP A 239 21.89 -23.78 0.64
CA ASP A 239 22.63 -24.83 -0.05
C ASP A 239 21.75 -25.63 -1.04
N ASN A 240 20.43 -25.74 -0.78
CA ASN A 240 19.53 -26.64 -1.53
C ASN A 240 18.46 -25.92 -2.37
N ILE A 241 18.02 -24.73 -1.95
CA ILE A 241 16.89 -24.03 -2.57
C ILE A 241 17.35 -22.76 -3.28
N TYR A 242 18.33 -22.04 -2.74
CA TYR A 242 18.85 -20.82 -3.36
C TYR A 242 20.39 -20.75 -3.40
N PRO A 243 21.06 -21.75 -4.00
CA PRO A 243 22.52 -21.83 -4.03
C PRO A 243 23.17 -20.71 -4.86
N GLU A 244 22.44 -20.15 -5.84
CA GLU A 244 22.91 -19.04 -6.68
C GLU A 244 23.12 -17.75 -5.89
N MET A 245 22.59 -17.64 -4.67
CA MET A 245 22.84 -16.51 -3.79
C MET A 245 24.21 -16.57 -3.12
N GLN A 246 24.83 -17.76 -3.04
CA GLN A 246 26.07 -17.99 -2.28
C GLN A 246 27.37 -17.86 -3.09
N ILE A 247 27.36 -17.29 -4.31
CA ILE A 247 28.52 -17.30 -5.25
C ILE A 247 29.84 -16.92 -4.56
N SER A 248 30.59 -17.95 -4.18
CA SER A 248 31.95 -17.90 -3.63
C SER A 248 32.79 -18.78 -4.54
N GLY A 249 33.47 -18.16 -5.51
CA GLY A 249 34.41 -18.81 -6.41
C GLY A 249 35.63 -17.92 -6.63
N PRO A 250 36.79 -18.47 -7.03
CA PRO A 250 38.06 -17.72 -7.17
C PRO A 250 38.03 -16.59 -8.22
N HIS A 251 36.97 -16.51 -9.03
CA HIS A 251 36.70 -15.40 -9.97
C HIS A 251 35.35 -14.70 -9.73
N ALA A 252 34.69 -14.97 -8.60
CA ALA A 252 33.44 -14.31 -8.24
C ALA A 252 33.74 -12.85 -7.91
N LYS A 253 33.31 -11.92 -8.78
CA LYS A 253 33.24 -10.51 -8.40
C LYS A 253 32.37 -10.43 -7.13
N PRO A 254 32.77 -9.69 -6.09
CA PRO A 254 31.88 -9.44 -4.96
C PRO A 254 30.59 -8.87 -5.54
N GLN A 255 29.50 -9.64 -5.50
CA GLN A 255 28.20 -9.07 -5.79
C GLN A 255 28.00 -8.01 -4.71
N GLN A 256 27.83 -6.76 -5.15
CA GLN A 256 27.28 -5.74 -4.26
C GLN A 256 26.03 -6.35 -3.62
N PRO A 257 25.80 -6.14 -2.30
CA PRO A 257 24.65 -6.71 -1.64
C PRO A 257 23.42 -6.42 -2.49
N ILE A 258 22.71 -7.46 -2.94
CA ILE A 258 21.46 -7.32 -3.70
C ILE A 258 20.42 -6.56 -2.84
N PHE A 259 20.65 -6.53 -1.53
CA PHE A 259 20.00 -5.67 -0.55
C PHE A 259 20.63 -4.27 -0.40
N VAL A 260 21.17 -3.67 -1.46
CA VAL A 260 21.03 -2.22 -1.57
C VAL A 260 19.56 -1.99 -1.87
N ASN A 261 18.76 -1.92 -0.81
CA ASN A 261 17.60 -1.04 -0.84
C ASN A 261 18.18 0.32 -1.23
N ARG A 262 18.23 0.62 -2.54
CA ARG A 262 17.99 1.98 -2.99
C ARG A 262 16.59 2.22 -2.46
N GLY A 263 16.51 2.66 -1.20
CA GLY A 263 15.25 3.07 -0.60
C GLY A 263 14.54 3.92 -1.65
N PRO A 264 13.21 3.79 -1.78
CA PRO A 264 12.47 4.38 -2.90
C PRO A 264 13.05 5.74 -3.20
N LYS A 265 13.63 5.93 -4.40
CA LYS A 265 14.35 7.15 -4.76
C LYS A 265 13.47 8.30 -4.30
N ARG A 266 13.93 9.04 -3.30
CA ARG A 266 13.17 10.19 -2.83
C ARG A 266 13.02 11.11 -4.04
N PRO A 267 11.80 11.58 -4.31
CA PRO A 267 11.57 12.42 -5.47
C PRO A 267 12.48 13.64 -5.36
N LYS A 268 13.05 14.06 -6.49
CA LYS A 268 13.88 15.25 -6.53
C LYS A 268 13.08 16.45 -6.03
N VAL A 269 13.64 17.17 -5.05
CA VAL A 269 13.08 18.44 -4.57
C VAL A 269 13.30 19.48 -5.65
N LEU A 270 12.22 20.08 -6.14
CA LEU A 270 12.28 21.18 -7.11
C LEU A 270 12.38 22.51 -6.37
N GLN A 271 11.57 22.69 -5.33
CA GLN A 271 11.55 23.89 -4.52
C GLN A 271 11.21 23.55 -3.08
N ARG A 272 11.75 24.32 -2.15
CA ARG A 272 11.46 24.23 -0.72
C ARG A 272 11.20 25.64 -0.24
N GLY A 273 10.19 25.83 0.60
CA GLY A 273 9.82 27.17 1.03
C GLY A 273 8.54 27.21 1.84
N ARG A 274 8.06 28.40 2.15
CA ARG A 274 6.74 28.63 2.76
C ARG A 274 5.73 28.96 1.69
N LEU A 275 4.54 28.37 1.78
CA LEU A 275 3.48 28.63 0.80
C LEU A 275 2.65 29.83 1.25
N CYS A 276 3.05 31.00 0.76
CA CYS A 276 2.53 32.31 1.15
C CYS A 276 1.37 32.74 0.24
N HIS A 277 0.28 33.20 0.84
CA HIS A 277 -0.82 33.83 0.11
C HIS A 277 -0.51 35.31 -0.12
N LEU A 278 -0.45 35.75 -1.39
CA LEU A 278 0.09 37.07 -1.77
C LEU A 278 -0.72 38.25 -1.25
N GLN A 279 -2.05 38.12 -1.11
CA GLN A 279 -2.88 39.24 -0.65
C GLN A 279 -2.80 39.44 0.87
N THR A 280 -2.54 38.39 1.65
CA THR A 280 -2.61 38.45 3.12
C THR A 280 -1.26 38.30 3.81
N ASN A 281 -0.20 37.91 3.09
CA ASN A 281 1.09 37.52 3.66
C ASN A 281 0.96 36.46 4.78
N LYS A 282 -0.02 35.56 4.64
CA LYS A 282 -0.24 34.42 5.55
C LYS A 282 0.23 33.14 4.86
N CYS A 283 0.76 32.21 5.64
CA CYS A 283 1.29 30.94 5.18
C CYS A 283 0.25 29.84 5.34
N LEU A 284 0.19 28.94 4.35
CA LEU A 284 -0.59 27.71 4.46
C LEU A 284 0.10 26.76 5.43
N VAL A 285 -0.61 26.29 6.45
CA VAL A 285 -0.09 25.43 7.51
C VAL A 285 -1.11 24.38 7.94
N ALA A 286 -0.68 23.37 8.69
CA ALA A 286 -1.60 22.44 9.34
C ALA A 286 -2.44 23.17 10.41
N GLN A 287 -3.73 22.86 10.53
CA GLN A 287 -4.57 23.34 11.63
C GLN A 287 -4.12 22.75 12.98
N GLY A 288 -3.68 21.50 12.97
CA GLY A 288 -3.15 20.78 14.12
C GLY A 288 -1.67 20.44 13.95
N ARG A 289 -1.31 19.18 14.19
CA ARG A 289 0.07 18.70 13.98
C ARG A 289 0.29 18.37 12.49
N PRO A 290 1.42 18.73 11.87
CA PRO A 290 1.72 18.35 10.48
C PRO A 290 1.78 16.84 10.23
N SER A 291 1.94 16.03 11.28
CA SER A 291 1.92 14.57 11.22
C SER A 291 0.51 13.96 11.28
N GLN A 292 -0.53 14.76 11.52
CA GLN A 292 -1.91 14.28 11.67
C GLN A 292 -2.53 13.98 10.30
N LYS A 293 -2.70 12.68 9.99
CA LYS A 293 -3.43 12.21 8.80
C LYS A 293 -4.88 12.72 8.84
N GLY A 294 -5.37 13.22 7.72
CA GLY A 294 -6.69 13.84 7.60
C GLY A 294 -6.76 15.26 8.20
N GLY A 295 -5.65 15.79 8.74
CA GLY A 295 -5.61 17.14 9.28
C GLY A 295 -5.87 18.18 8.19
N LEU A 296 -6.74 19.14 8.49
CA LEU A 296 -7.03 20.25 7.58
C LEU A 296 -5.87 21.24 7.53
N VAL A 297 -5.81 22.01 6.44
CA VAL A 297 -4.88 23.13 6.30
C VAL A 297 -5.61 24.46 6.43
N VAL A 298 -4.91 25.45 6.97
CA VAL A 298 -5.42 26.79 7.28
C VAL A 298 -4.37 27.85 6.99
N LEU A 299 -4.77 29.12 7.00
CA LEU A 299 -3.87 30.27 6.89
C LEU A 299 -3.48 30.78 8.28
N ARG A 300 -2.17 30.89 8.55
CA ARG A 300 -1.62 31.52 9.77
C ARG A 300 -0.53 32.53 9.40
N THR A 301 -0.11 33.34 10.36
CA THR A 301 1.03 34.24 10.20
C THR A 301 2.29 33.44 9.87
N CYS A 302 3.03 33.90 8.86
CA CYS A 302 4.28 33.28 8.46
C CYS A 302 5.32 33.41 9.58
N ASP A 303 5.85 32.29 10.04
CA ASP A 303 6.93 32.22 11.04
C ASP A 303 8.18 31.64 10.38
N TYR A 304 9.22 32.47 10.28
CA TYR A 304 10.49 32.11 9.65
C TYR A 304 11.34 31.15 10.48
N SER A 305 11.03 30.99 11.77
CA SER A 305 11.66 30.03 12.67
C SER A 305 10.94 28.68 12.74
N ASP A 306 9.66 28.62 12.35
CA ASP A 306 8.84 27.40 12.47
C ASP A 306 9.05 26.44 11.28
N PRO A 307 9.65 25.25 11.50
CA PRO A 307 9.81 24.25 10.44
C PRO A 307 8.49 23.62 10.00
N ASN A 308 7.43 23.73 10.79
CA ASN A 308 6.11 23.18 10.47
C ASN A 308 5.38 23.95 9.37
N GLN A 309 5.90 25.10 8.94
CA GLN A 309 5.38 25.87 7.81
C GLN A 309 6.13 25.63 6.50
N ILE A 310 7.14 24.75 6.52
CA ILE A 310 7.98 24.45 5.36
C ILE A 310 7.29 23.43 4.48
N TRP A 311 7.05 23.82 3.24
CA TRP A 311 6.58 22.97 2.15
C TRP A 311 7.74 22.58 1.23
N ILE A 312 7.68 21.35 0.72
CA ILE A 312 8.57 20.85 -0.32
C ILE A 312 7.71 20.54 -1.54
N TYR A 313 8.06 21.16 -2.66
CA TYR A 313 7.51 20.84 -3.97
C TYR A 313 8.49 19.95 -4.73
N ASN A 314 8.03 18.78 -5.17
CA ASN A 314 8.88 17.74 -5.75
C ASN A 314 8.61 17.49 -7.25
N GLU A 315 9.44 16.68 -7.90
CA GLU A 315 9.32 16.34 -9.33
C GLU A 315 8.05 15.56 -9.70
N GLU A 316 7.32 15.06 -8.71
CA GLU A 316 6.03 14.39 -8.88
C GLU A 316 4.85 15.37 -8.75
N HIS A 317 5.14 16.67 -8.61
CA HIS A 317 4.16 17.74 -8.42
C HIS A 317 3.37 17.62 -7.12
N GLU A 318 3.96 17.05 -6.07
CA GLU A 318 3.35 16.99 -4.73
C GLU A 318 3.83 18.15 -3.85
N LEU A 319 2.97 18.64 -2.97
CA LEU A 319 3.32 19.59 -1.90
C LEU A 319 3.39 18.85 -0.57
N VAL A 320 4.59 18.71 -0.02
CA VAL A 320 4.88 17.98 1.23
C VAL A 320 5.11 18.95 2.38
N LEU A 321 4.26 18.92 3.40
CA LEU A 321 4.42 19.72 4.62
C LEU A 321 5.38 19.06 5.60
N ASN A 322 6.36 19.81 6.07
CA ASN A 322 7.36 19.39 7.06
C ASN A 322 8.06 18.06 6.72
N SER A 323 8.19 17.73 5.43
CA SER A 323 8.70 16.41 4.97
C SER A 323 7.89 15.19 5.47
N LEU A 324 6.64 15.37 5.89
CA LEU A 324 5.81 14.32 6.50
C LEU A 324 4.63 13.91 5.62
N LEU A 325 3.68 14.83 5.40
CA LEU A 325 2.40 14.56 4.73
C LEU A 325 2.23 15.45 3.51
N CYS A 326 1.48 14.98 2.52
CA CYS A 326 1.16 15.69 1.29
C CYS A 326 -0.18 16.40 1.39
N LEU A 327 -0.27 17.56 0.75
CA LEU A 327 -1.54 18.23 0.50
C LEU A 327 -2.37 17.38 -0.48
N ASP A 328 -3.59 17.03 -0.09
CA ASP A 328 -4.46 16.08 -0.77
C ASP A 328 -5.89 16.59 -0.86
N MET A 329 -6.60 16.18 -1.92
CA MET A 329 -8.01 16.45 -2.13
C MET A 329 -8.85 15.19 -2.14
N SER A 330 -10.08 15.31 -1.65
CA SER A 330 -11.10 14.26 -1.82
C SER A 330 -11.50 14.15 -3.29
N GLU A 331 -11.27 12.99 -3.94
CA GLU A 331 -11.75 12.77 -5.32
C GLU A 331 -13.29 12.53 -5.38
N THR A 332 -13.93 12.22 -4.25
CA THR A 332 -15.37 11.90 -4.17
C THR A 332 -16.25 13.15 -4.03
N ARG A 333 -15.76 14.19 -3.35
CA ARG A 333 -16.47 15.44 -3.09
C ARG A 333 -15.59 16.64 -3.42
N SER A 334 -15.85 17.28 -4.55
CA SER A 334 -15.08 18.44 -5.03
C SER A 334 -15.19 19.68 -4.12
N SER A 335 -16.20 19.72 -3.22
CA SER A 335 -16.38 20.79 -2.24
C SER A 335 -15.59 20.60 -0.95
N ASP A 336 -15.00 19.42 -0.72
CA ASP A 336 -14.27 19.15 0.51
C ASP A 336 -13.01 20.04 0.60
N PRO A 337 -12.64 20.53 1.79
CA PRO A 337 -11.41 21.30 1.95
C PRO A 337 -10.18 20.39 1.77
N PRO A 338 -9.04 20.98 1.35
CA PRO A 338 -7.79 20.24 1.27
C PRO A 338 -7.30 19.77 2.65
N ARG A 339 -6.67 18.59 2.67
CA ARG A 339 -6.23 17.90 3.88
C ARG A 339 -4.84 17.31 3.73
N LEU A 340 -4.23 16.92 4.83
CA LEU A 340 -2.91 16.27 4.87
C LEU A 340 -3.05 14.75 4.86
N MET A 341 -2.48 14.10 3.84
CA MET A 341 -2.51 12.65 3.68
C MET A 341 -1.11 12.10 3.41
N LYS A 342 -0.95 10.76 3.44
CA LYS A 342 0.34 10.15 3.09
C LYS A 342 0.63 10.38 1.61
N CYS A 343 1.84 10.83 1.31
CA CYS A 343 2.32 11.04 -0.04
C CYS A 343 2.36 9.72 -0.84
N HIS A 344 1.64 9.63 -1.95
CA HIS A 344 1.51 8.38 -2.71
C HIS A 344 2.09 8.43 -4.13
N GLY A 345 2.56 9.59 -4.61
CA GLY A 345 3.32 9.73 -5.86
C GLY A 345 2.60 9.25 -7.13
N SER A 346 1.26 9.18 -7.07
CA SER A 346 0.43 8.59 -8.14
C SER A 346 -0.29 9.65 -8.97
N GLY A 347 0.01 10.93 -8.73
CA GLY A 347 -0.73 12.05 -9.33
C GLY A 347 -2.19 12.11 -8.85
N GLY A 348 -3.05 12.86 -9.56
CA GLY A 348 -4.46 12.98 -9.18
C GLY A 348 -4.66 13.86 -7.95
N SER A 349 -5.24 13.33 -6.87
CA SER A 349 -5.58 14.07 -5.64
C SER A 349 -4.43 14.81 -4.95
N GLN A 350 -3.18 14.41 -5.21
CA GLN A 350 -1.97 15.03 -4.65
C GLN A 350 -1.14 15.79 -5.68
N GLN A 351 -1.65 15.93 -6.90
CA GLN A 351 -0.94 16.62 -7.98
C GLN A 351 -1.32 18.10 -8.04
N TRP A 352 -0.37 18.95 -7.68
CA TRP A 352 -0.55 20.39 -7.64
C TRP A 352 0.35 21.06 -8.67
N THR A 353 -0.18 22.02 -9.42
CA THR A 353 0.61 22.79 -10.38
C THR A 353 0.49 24.28 -10.11
N PHE A 354 1.63 24.96 -10.20
CA PHE A 354 1.65 26.42 -10.23
C PHE A 354 1.27 26.87 -11.65
N GLY A 355 0.03 27.36 -11.78
CA GLY A 355 -0.53 27.85 -13.04
C GLY A 355 -0.19 29.31 -13.32
N LYS A 356 -0.76 29.85 -14.41
CA LYS A 356 -0.65 31.28 -14.75
C LYS A 356 -1.19 32.16 -13.60
N ASN A 357 -0.54 33.29 -13.36
CA ASN A 357 -0.84 34.23 -12.26
C ASN A 357 -0.66 33.62 -10.85
N ASN A 358 0.35 32.77 -10.66
CA ASN A 358 0.70 32.21 -9.34
C ASN A 358 -0.45 31.42 -8.68
N ARG A 359 -1.32 30.80 -9.47
CA ARG A 359 -2.43 30.00 -8.96
C ARG A 359 -1.95 28.61 -8.58
N LEU A 360 -2.42 28.09 -7.46
CA LEU A 360 -2.18 26.71 -7.09
C LEU A 360 -3.35 25.83 -7.54
N TYR A 361 -3.16 25.11 -8.64
CA TYR A 361 -4.17 24.31 -9.33
C TYR A 361 -4.10 22.84 -8.90
N GLN A 362 -5.27 22.22 -8.68
CA GLN A 362 -5.41 20.81 -8.37
C GLN A 362 -6.00 20.06 -9.58
N VAL A 363 -5.19 19.18 -10.16
CA VAL A 363 -5.49 18.40 -11.37
C VAL A 363 -6.72 17.49 -11.25
N SER A 364 -6.94 16.84 -10.10
CA SER A 364 -8.02 15.86 -9.91
C SER A 364 -9.43 16.47 -9.96
N VAL A 365 -9.61 17.64 -9.35
CA VAL A 365 -10.91 18.32 -9.24
C VAL A 365 -11.06 19.49 -10.22
N GLY A 366 -9.98 19.89 -10.90
CA GLY A 366 -10.00 20.99 -11.87
C GLY A 366 -10.22 22.37 -11.25
N GLN A 367 -9.79 22.58 -10.01
CA GLN A 367 -10.03 23.80 -9.23
C GLN A 367 -8.73 24.37 -8.66
N CYS A 368 -8.78 25.62 -8.20
CA CYS A 368 -7.66 26.33 -7.61
C CYS A 368 -7.87 26.55 -6.12
N LEU A 369 -6.78 26.55 -5.36
CA LEU A 369 -6.80 26.86 -3.93
C LEU A 369 -7.14 28.35 -3.73
N ARG A 370 -8.16 28.63 -2.94
CA ARG A 370 -8.68 29.98 -2.65
C ARG A 370 -8.66 30.25 -1.15
N ALA A 371 -8.21 31.43 -0.76
CA ALA A 371 -8.42 31.96 0.59
C ALA A 371 -9.87 32.45 0.73
N VAL A 372 -10.62 31.94 1.72
CA VAL A 372 -12.05 32.25 1.91
C VAL A 372 -12.29 33.30 2.99
N ASP A 373 -11.50 33.29 4.06
CA ASP A 373 -11.55 34.30 5.12
C ASP A 373 -10.15 34.88 5.42
N PRO A 374 -9.67 35.84 4.61
CA PRO A 374 -8.33 36.40 4.77
C PRO A 374 -8.15 37.25 6.05
N LEU A 375 -9.24 37.80 6.60
CA LEU A 375 -9.24 38.81 7.67
C LEU A 375 -9.67 38.28 9.04
N GLY A 376 -10.34 37.12 9.11
CA GLY A 376 -10.62 36.42 10.36
C GLY A 376 -9.36 35.93 11.09
N GLN A 377 -9.45 35.78 12.41
CA GLN A 377 -8.34 35.27 13.25
C GLN A 377 -7.91 33.84 12.87
N LYS A 378 -8.77 33.07 12.20
CA LYS A 378 -8.49 31.73 11.69
C LYS A 378 -8.77 31.71 10.19
N GLY A 379 -7.78 32.08 9.37
CA GLY A 379 -7.98 32.12 7.93
C GLY A 379 -8.20 30.70 7.37
N SER A 380 -9.24 30.53 6.56
CA SER A 380 -9.59 29.25 5.95
C SER A 380 -9.27 29.23 4.45
N VAL A 381 -9.08 28.02 3.92
CA VAL A 381 -8.91 27.78 2.49
C VAL A 381 -9.98 26.84 1.98
N ALA A 382 -10.36 27.02 0.72
CA ALA A 382 -11.28 26.14 0.01
C ALA A 382 -10.84 26.01 -1.45
N MET A 383 -11.43 25.05 -2.14
CA MET A 383 -11.27 24.92 -3.59
C MET A 383 -12.35 25.74 -4.30
N ALA A 384 -11.95 26.44 -5.35
CA ALA A 384 -12.85 27.25 -6.16
C ALA A 384 -12.48 27.20 -7.64
N ILE A 385 -13.42 27.62 -8.50
CA ILE A 385 -13.17 27.79 -9.93
C ILE A 385 -11.99 28.76 -10.12
N CYS A 386 -11.05 28.39 -10.98
CA CYS A 386 -9.85 29.17 -11.21
C CYS A 386 -10.15 30.48 -11.96
N ASP A 387 -10.13 31.62 -11.27
CA ASP A 387 -10.43 32.94 -11.83
C ASP A 387 -9.22 33.88 -11.86
N GLY A 388 -8.18 33.61 -11.07
CA GLY A 388 -6.99 34.45 -10.99
C GLY A 388 -7.16 35.69 -10.14
N SER A 389 -8.23 35.75 -9.37
CA SER A 389 -8.43 36.72 -8.31
C SER A 389 -7.24 36.72 -7.35
N SER A 390 -7.03 37.85 -6.67
CA SER A 390 -6.00 37.98 -5.63
C SER A 390 -6.10 36.91 -4.55
N SER A 391 -7.31 36.41 -4.29
CA SER A 391 -7.60 35.34 -3.31
C SER A 391 -7.09 33.94 -3.71
N GLN A 392 -6.61 33.78 -4.95
CA GLN A 392 -6.07 32.52 -5.49
C GLN A 392 -4.58 32.60 -5.80
N GLN A 393 -3.88 33.66 -5.37
CA GLN A 393 -2.47 33.86 -5.70
C GLN A 393 -1.57 33.41 -4.55
N TRP A 394 -0.70 32.46 -4.86
CA TRP A 394 0.18 31.77 -3.92
C TRP A 394 1.62 31.80 -4.41
N HIS A 395 2.55 32.02 -3.51
CA HIS A 395 3.97 31.99 -3.80
C HIS A 395 4.68 31.04 -2.84
N LEU A 396 5.53 30.18 -3.38
CA LEU A 396 6.40 29.33 -2.57
C LEU A 396 7.71 30.09 -2.34
N GLU A 397 7.82 30.74 -1.18
CA GLU A 397 8.95 31.59 -0.79
C GLU A 397 10.08 30.73 -0.23
N GLY A 398 11.23 30.72 -0.91
CA GLY A 398 12.35 29.80 -0.67
C GLY A 398 13.30 30.19 0.45
#